data_AF-A0AAJ2GEH3-F1
#
_entry.id   AF-A0AAJ2GEH3-F1
#
_cell.length_a   1.000
_cell.length_b   1.000
_cell.length_c   1.000
_cell.angle_alpha   90.00
_cell.angle_beta   90.00
_cell.angle_gamma   90.00
#
_symmetry.space_group_name_H-M   'P 1'
#
loop_
_entity.id
_entity.type
_entity.pdbx_description
1 polymer ?
#
loop_
_entity_poly.entity_id
_entity_poly.type
_entity_poly.pdbx_seq_one_letter_code
_entity_poly.pdbx_strand_id
1 'polypeptide(L)'
;MNAAFITMPARPERQRLPPVAVSLPIAGAFVIAATLWATPFAAFCALLGIVVVALAGLAVLRRLDTAEPGRRAALFALGPCVLFGAGLADLNDALWMAACLMALAAALDRRHILMLLCWGSALGIDPQAMFVAPFFLALLIDRRVPVYRWAVAPLVAAATLAARFAAGWPIGGWACAFFVKADGVQQLSVNAPNIWTIVQVLPLGGVPLSGLALAATIGVSGAYVARISTLRLSGHSLVAAALLASLIMAGLLPHLHPSGVFLADMLVLILALSKRDPASWRIALLVQAGSALGVLADLSGLGGLAILGAGALVTATLWLARSVLKPAANDNPLMARQPART
;
A
#
# COMPACT_ATOMS: atom_id res chain seq x y z
N MET A 1 46.08 -32.95 42.77
CA MET A 1 46.05 -31.61 43.38
C MET A 1 45.16 -30.71 42.52
N ASN A 2 44.18 -30.11 43.19
CA ASN A 2 43.13 -29.20 42.74
C ASN A 2 43.55 -28.09 41.76
N ALA A 3 42.63 -27.65 40.88
CA ALA A 3 41.81 -26.46 41.15
C ALA A 3 40.78 -26.20 40.04
N ALA A 4 39.52 -26.09 40.46
CA ALA A 4 38.39 -25.61 39.67
C ALA A 4 38.53 -24.11 39.41
N PHE A 5 38.20 -23.65 38.21
CA PHE A 5 37.94 -22.24 37.94
C PHE A 5 36.58 -22.07 37.26
N ILE A 6 35.79 -21.23 37.92
CA ILE A 6 34.40 -20.86 37.69
C ILE A 6 34.31 -20.01 36.42
N THR A 7 33.47 -20.41 35.47
CA THR A 7 33.12 -19.60 34.28
C THR A 7 31.94 -18.68 34.60
N MET A 8 32.17 -17.37 34.57
CA MET A 8 31.11 -16.35 34.57
C MET A 8 30.42 -16.27 33.20
N PRO A 9 29.09 -16.04 33.14
CA PRO A 9 28.41 -15.76 31.88
C PRO A 9 28.67 -14.32 31.39
N ALA A 10 29.02 -14.20 30.12
CA ALA A 10 29.32 -12.94 29.44
C ALA A 10 28.11 -11.98 29.39
N ARG A 11 28.37 -10.68 29.57
CA ARG A 11 27.43 -9.58 29.34
C ARG A 11 26.99 -9.53 27.87
N PRO A 12 25.72 -9.21 27.55
CA PRO A 12 25.29 -9.04 26.17
C PRO A 12 25.85 -7.73 25.59
N GLU A 13 26.65 -7.85 24.54
CA GLU A 13 27.06 -6.73 23.70
C GLU A 13 25.84 -6.05 23.08
N ARG A 14 25.81 -4.73 23.14
CA ARG A 14 24.83 -3.92 22.40
C ARG A 14 25.12 -4.04 20.91
N GLN A 15 24.26 -4.78 20.22
CA GLN A 15 24.24 -4.97 18.78
C GLN A 15 24.17 -3.60 18.07
N ARG A 16 25.31 -3.12 17.57
CA ARG A 16 25.38 -1.96 16.68
C ARG A 16 24.79 -2.37 15.34
N LEU A 17 23.76 -1.65 14.90
CA LEU A 17 23.11 -1.83 13.60
C LEU A 17 24.15 -1.70 12.46
N PRO A 18 24.06 -2.53 11.40
CA PRO A 18 25.04 -2.53 10.32
C PRO A 18 25.01 -1.23 9.48
N PRO A 19 26.15 -0.77 8.94
CA PRO A 19 26.30 0.50 8.21
C PRO A 19 25.58 0.56 6.85
N VAL A 20 24.81 -0.47 6.47
CA VAL A 20 24.06 -0.52 5.20
C VAL A 20 22.79 0.36 5.25
N ALA A 21 22.35 0.80 6.44
CA ALA A 21 21.18 1.67 6.58
C ALA A 21 21.41 3.13 6.18
N VAL A 22 22.68 3.55 6.00
CA VAL A 22 23.04 4.95 5.70
C VAL A 22 23.37 5.17 4.21
N SER A 23 23.63 4.12 3.44
CA SER A 23 23.92 4.25 2.00
C SER A 23 22.66 4.38 1.12
N LEU A 24 21.51 3.89 1.57
CA LEU A 24 20.21 4.03 0.87
C LEU A 24 19.67 5.48 0.79
N PRO A 25 19.74 6.33 1.82
CA PRO A 25 19.29 7.71 1.69
C PRO A 25 20.18 8.57 0.78
N ILE A 26 21.46 8.20 0.63
CA ILE A 26 22.42 8.95 -0.22
C ILE A 26 22.15 8.70 -1.71
N ALA A 27 21.81 7.45 -2.07
CA ALA A 27 21.36 7.13 -3.43
C ALA A 27 20.01 7.81 -3.78
N GLY A 28 19.10 7.92 -2.81
CA GLY A 28 17.84 8.66 -2.96
C GLY A 28 18.03 10.16 -3.17
N ALA A 29 18.95 10.79 -2.43
CA ALA A 29 19.28 12.20 -2.59
C ALA A 29 19.88 12.52 -3.99
N PHE A 30 20.63 11.60 -4.58
CA PHE A 30 21.24 11.78 -5.90
C PHE A 30 20.22 11.70 -7.04
N VAL A 31 19.20 10.84 -6.91
CA VAL A 31 18.09 10.73 -7.90
C VAL A 31 17.12 11.92 -7.77
N ILE A 32 16.90 12.43 -6.56
CA ILE A 32 16.15 13.68 -6.33
C ILE A 32 16.89 14.87 -6.94
N ALA A 33 18.21 14.96 -6.77
CA ALA A 33 19.02 16.00 -7.42
C ALA A 33 18.97 15.94 -8.96
N ALA A 34 18.92 14.74 -9.54
CA ALA A 34 18.86 14.53 -10.98
C ALA A 34 17.48 14.85 -11.61
N THR A 35 16.39 14.70 -10.85
CA THR A 35 15.01 15.02 -11.29
C THR A 35 14.64 16.49 -11.04
N LEU A 36 15.25 17.14 -10.04
CA LEU A 36 15.10 18.56 -9.74
C LEU A 36 15.68 19.51 -10.82
N TRP A 37 16.37 18.99 -11.83
CA TRP A 37 16.98 19.78 -12.91
C TRP A 37 16.03 20.18 -14.05
N ALA A 38 14.75 19.77 -14.03
CA ALA A 38 13.85 20.03 -15.15
C ALA A 38 13.13 21.39 -15.13
N THR A 39 12.63 21.90 -14.00
CA THR A 39 12.15 23.29 -13.81
C THR A 39 11.88 23.58 -12.31
N PRO A 40 11.99 24.83 -11.83
CA PRO A 40 11.61 25.19 -10.45
C PRO A 40 10.13 24.89 -10.14
N PHE A 41 9.27 24.88 -11.15
CA PHE A 41 7.86 24.51 -11.02
C PHE A 41 7.67 23.03 -10.69
N ALA A 42 8.38 22.13 -11.37
CA ALA A 42 8.32 20.68 -11.08
C ALA A 42 8.81 20.38 -9.65
N ALA A 43 9.91 21.02 -9.23
CA ALA A 43 10.42 20.92 -7.86
C ALA A 43 9.40 21.39 -6.82
N PHE A 44 8.71 22.51 -7.08
CA PHE A 44 7.64 23.01 -6.22
C PHE A 44 6.47 22.03 -6.13
N CYS A 45 6.01 21.48 -7.26
CA CYS A 45 4.95 20.48 -7.31
C CYS A 45 5.29 19.22 -6.52
N ALA A 46 6.52 18.70 -6.64
CA ALA A 46 6.99 17.55 -5.88
C ALA A 46 7.01 17.82 -4.36
N LEU A 47 7.54 18.97 -3.93
CA LEU A 47 7.54 19.37 -2.52
C LEU A 47 6.13 19.51 -1.98
N LEU A 48 5.23 20.14 -2.75
CA LEU A 48 3.83 20.27 -2.39
C LEU A 48 3.16 18.89 -2.27
N GLY A 49 3.45 17.97 -3.17
CA GLY A 49 2.97 16.59 -3.14
C GLY A 49 3.37 15.85 -1.85
N ILE A 50 4.65 15.94 -1.48
CA ILE A 50 5.16 15.38 -0.21
C ILE A 50 4.40 15.97 0.98
N VAL A 51 4.20 17.28 1.02
CA VAL A 51 3.47 17.96 2.11
C VAL A 51 2.02 17.47 2.19
N VAL A 52 1.32 17.40 1.06
CA VAL A 52 -0.09 16.96 0.99
C VAL A 52 -0.23 15.52 1.49
N VAL A 53 0.63 14.61 1.04
CA VAL A 53 0.65 13.20 1.48
C VAL A 53 1.03 13.10 2.97
N ALA A 54 2.00 13.87 3.44
CA ALA A 54 2.40 13.89 4.84
C ALA A 54 1.27 14.36 5.77
N LEU A 55 0.51 15.37 5.37
CA LEU A 55 -0.66 15.85 6.11
C LEU A 55 -1.78 14.79 6.14
N ALA A 56 -2.01 14.09 5.03
CA ALA A 56 -2.96 12.98 4.99
C ALA A 56 -2.51 11.81 5.89
N GLY A 57 -1.22 11.47 5.86
CA GLY A 57 -0.61 10.48 6.77
C GLY A 57 -0.74 10.89 8.24
N LEU A 58 -0.48 12.15 8.57
CA LEU A 58 -0.70 12.72 9.91
C LEU A 58 -2.16 12.58 10.35
N ALA A 59 -3.12 12.83 9.44
CA ALA A 59 -4.55 12.70 9.71
C ALA A 59 -4.92 11.25 10.08
N VAL A 60 -4.32 10.25 9.43
CA VAL A 60 -4.49 8.83 9.78
C VAL A 60 -3.83 8.52 11.12
N LEU A 61 -2.56 8.91 11.33
CA LEU A 61 -1.82 8.63 12.56
C LEU A 61 -2.49 9.23 13.81
N ARG A 62 -3.05 10.44 13.71
CA ARG A 62 -3.82 11.05 14.80
C ARG A 62 -5.04 10.21 15.20
N ARG A 63 -5.72 9.59 14.23
CA ARG A 63 -6.90 8.74 14.48
C ARG A 63 -6.56 7.35 14.99
N LEU A 64 -5.31 6.93 14.85
CA LEU A 64 -4.78 5.71 15.45
C LEU A 64 -4.27 5.91 16.88
N ASP A 65 -4.48 7.10 17.45
CA ASP A 65 -4.01 7.50 18.79
C ASP A 65 -2.51 7.27 19.01
N THR A 66 -1.77 7.65 17.98
CA THR A 66 -0.33 7.41 17.86
C THR A 66 0.44 8.42 18.71
N ALA A 67 1.27 7.99 19.66
CA ALA A 67 2.09 8.91 20.46
C ALA A 67 3.07 9.75 19.59
N GLU A 68 3.12 11.07 19.80
CA GLU A 68 3.87 12.02 18.97
C GLU A 68 3.52 11.95 17.46
N PRO A 69 2.26 12.21 17.07
CA PRO A 69 1.82 12.00 15.68
C PRO A 69 2.56 12.94 14.71
N GLY A 70 2.94 14.14 15.14
CA GLY A 70 3.72 15.08 14.33
C GLY A 70 5.11 14.56 13.95
N ARG A 71 5.85 14.02 14.93
CA ARG A 71 7.18 13.43 14.70
C ARG A 71 7.09 12.23 13.76
N ARG A 72 6.08 11.38 13.93
CA ARG A 72 5.89 10.21 13.08
C ARG A 72 5.44 10.58 11.67
N ALA A 73 4.64 11.64 11.51
CA ALA A 73 4.32 12.17 10.19
C ALA A 73 5.57 12.73 9.48
N ALA A 74 6.50 13.36 10.21
CA ALA A 74 7.78 13.78 9.65
C ALA A 74 8.63 12.58 9.22
N LEU A 75 8.70 11.52 10.03
CA LEU A 75 9.38 10.27 9.63
C LEU A 75 8.71 9.59 8.44
N PHE A 76 7.38 9.64 8.35
CA PHE A 76 6.61 9.16 7.21
C PHE A 76 6.96 9.95 5.94
N ALA A 77 7.00 11.29 6.01
CA ALA A 77 7.35 12.17 4.90
C ALA A 77 8.77 11.96 4.38
N LEU A 78 9.71 11.66 5.29
CA LEU A 78 11.10 11.32 4.96
C LEU A 78 11.28 9.86 4.51
N GLY A 79 10.21 9.06 4.54
CA GLY A 79 10.26 7.67 4.10
C GLY A 79 10.61 7.59 2.61
N PRO A 80 11.48 6.64 2.20
CA PRO A 80 11.96 6.56 0.83
C PRO A 80 10.81 6.47 -0.18
N CYS A 81 9.72 5.80 0.14
CA CYS A 81 8.58 5.68 -0.77
C CYS A 81 7.68 6.91 -0.85
N VAL A 82 7.69 7.81 0.14
CA VAL A 82 7.04 9.12 -0.03
C VAL A 82 7.90 10.02 -0.89
N LEU A 83 9.22 9.95 -0.73
CA LEU A 83 10.16 10.70 -1.57
C LEU A 83 10.17 10.19 -3.02
N PHE A 84 10.12 8.88 -3.24
CA PHE A 84 10.04 8.31 -4.58
C PHE A 84 8.63 8.39 -5.18
N GLY A 85 7.59 8.11 -4.39
CA GLY A 85 6.22 8.11 -4.88
C GLY A 85 5.62 9.50 -5.05
N ALA A 86 5.74 10.39 -4.06
CA ALA A 86 5.18 11.74 -4.12
C ALA A 86 6.22 12.81 -4.52
N GLY A 87 7.52 12.53 -4.35
CA GLY A 87 8.61 13.46 -4.63
C GLY A 87 9.30 13.27 -5.98
N LEU A 88 9.30 12.08 -6.58
CA LEU A 88 9.74 11.90 -7.97
C LEU A 88 8.59 11.90 -8.98
N ALA A 89 7.36 11.66 -8.53
CA ALA A 89 6.19 11.69 -9.39
C ALA A 89 5.53 13.08 -9.41
N ASP A 90 4.60 13.28 -10.34
CA ASP A 90 3.87 14.53 -10.48
C ASP A 90 2.91 14.77 -9.29
N LEU A 91 2.51 16.02 -9.06
CA LEU A 91 1.56 16.41 -8.01
C LEU A 91 0.24 15.62 -8.11
N ASN A 92 -0.15 15.23 -9.33
CA ASN A 92 -1.29 14.36 -9.58
C ASN A 92 -1.22 13.05 -8.78
N ASP A 93 -0.04 12.43 -8.72
CA ASP A 93 0.15 11.14 -8.06
C ASP A 93 0.05 11.29 -6.54
N ALA A 94 0.63 12.36 -6.00
CA ALA A 94 0.48 12.70 -4.60
C ALA A 94 -0.98 12.96 -4.19
N LEU A 95 -1.77 13.60 -5.07
CA LEU A 95 -3.16 13.96 -4.76
C LEU A 95 -4.09 12.74 -4.64
N TRP A 96 -4.01 11.77 -5.54
CA TRP A 96 -4.88 10.58 -5.43
C TRP A 96 -4.49 9.71 -4.22
N MET A 97 -3.19 9.58 -3.92
CA MET A 97 -2.71 8.85 -2.74
C MET A 97 -3.16 9.52 -1.45
N ALA A 98 -3.04 10.85 -1.37
CA ALA A 98 -3.52 11.63 -0.23
C ALA A 98 -5.04 11.53 -0.06
N ALA A 99 -5.82 11.56 -1.15
CA ALA A 99 -7.26 11.36 -1.11
C ALA A 99 -7.64 9.95 -0.61
N CYS A 100 -6.90 8.90 -1.02
CA CYS A 100 -7.05 7.55 -0.46
C CYS A 100 -6.75 7.49 1.05
N LEU A 101 -5.67 8.15 1.50
CA LEU A 101 -5.35 8.24 2.93
C LEU A 101 -6.40 9.02 3.73
N MET A 102 -6.97 10.09 3.15
CA MET A 102 -8.07 10.83 3.76
C MET A 102 -9.37 10.02 3.80
N ALA A 103 -9.64 9.21 2.77
CA ALA A 103 -10.75 8.26 2.79
C ALA A 103 -10.57 7.22 3.91
N LEU A 104 -9.35 6.72 4.11
CA LEU A 104 -9.02 5.84 5.23
C LEU A 104 -9.18 6.54 6.60
N ALA A 105 -8.76 7.80 6.71
CA ALA A 105 -8.97 8.61 7.91
C ALA A 105 -10.47 8.77 8.22
N ALA A 106 -11.28 9.07 7.21
CA ALA A 106 -12.74 9.12 7.33
C ALA A 106 -13.36 7.76 7.72
N ALA A 107 -12.80 6.67 7.20
CA ALA A 107 -13.22 5.32 7.53
C ALA A 107 -12.96 4.97 9.01
N LEU A 108 -11.83 5.42 9.56
CA LEU A 108 -11.50 5.31 11.00
C LEU A 108 -12.53 6.06 11.87
N ASP A 109 -12.96 7.26 11.45
CA ASP A 109 -13.99 8.07 12.13
C ASP A 109 -15.43 7.55 11.91
N ARG A 110 -15.62 6.46 11.16
CA ARG A 110 -16.94 5.95 10.74
C ARG A 110 -17.78 6.96 9.94
N ARG A 111 -17.13 7.91 9.26
CA ARG A 111 -17.76 8.92 8.40
C ARG A 111 -17.86 8.40 6.96
N HIS A 112 -18.82 7.51 6.71
CA HIS A 112 -18.97 6.80 5.42
C HIS A 112 -19.12 7.72 4.21
N ILE A 113 -19.86 8.84 4.33
CA ILE A 113 -20.02 9.78 3.21
C ILE A 113 -18.70 10.47 2.91
N LEU A 114 -18.00 10.99 3.92
CA LEU A 114 -16.69 11.63 3.72
C LEU A 114 -15.67 10.63 3.11
N MET A 115 -15.70 9.38 3.57
CA MET A 115 -14.89 8.30 2.99
C MET A 115 -15.18 8.11 1.49
N LEU A 116 -16.45 8.03 1.10
CA LEU A 116 -16.87 7.87 -0.29
C LEU A 116 -16.57 9.11 -1.15
N LEU A 117 -16.69 10.32 -0.58
CA LEU A 117 -16.30 11.57 -1.25
C LEU A 117 -14.79 11.57 -1.54
N CYS A 118 -13.96 11.29 -0.53
CA CYS A 118 -12.51 11.26 -0.70
C CYS A 118 -12.07 10.15 -1.65
N TRP A 119 -12.60 8.94 -1.51
CA TRP A 119 -12.25 7.83 -2.40
C TRP A 119 -12.77 8.04 -3.83
N GLY A 120 -13.98 8.57 -4.00
CA GLY A 120 -14.51 8.97 -5.30
C GLY A 120 -13.63 10.01 -5.98
N SER A 121 -13.16 11.02 -5.24
CA SER A 121 -12.23 12.01 -5.80
C SER A 121 -10.90 11.39 -6.21
N ALA A 122 -10.37 10.43 -5.42
CA ALA A 122 -9.16 9.71 -5.77
C ALA A 122 -9.31 8.94 -7.09
N LEU A 123 -10.43 8.23 -7.27
CA LEU A 123 -10.75 7.51 -8.51
C LEU A 123 -10.83 8.43 -9.73
N GLY A 124 -11.38 9.63 -9.57
CA GLY A 124 -11.45 10.60 -10.67
C GLY A 124 -10.09 11.19 -11.04
N ILE A 125 -9.13 11.25 -10.10
CA ILE A 125 -7.76 11.70 -10.35
C ILE A 125 -6.95 10.58 -11.01
N ASP A 126 -6.94 9.39 -10.41
CA ASP A 126 -6.17 8.25 -10.88
C ASP A 126 -6.93 6.92 -10.70
N PRO A 127 -7.02 6.09 -11.75
CA PRO A 127 -7.66 4.78 -11.69
C PRO A 127 -7.02 3.80 -10.69
N GLN A 128 -5.74 3.95 -10.34
CA GLN A 128 -5.03 3.14 -9.35
C GLN A 128 -5.65 3.24 -7.94
N ALA A 129 -6.47 4.26 -7.67
CA ALA A 129 -7.28 4.32 -6.44
C ALA A 129 -8.27 3.15 -6.30
N MET A 130 -8.51 2.35 -7.36
CA MET A 130 -9.25 1.09 -7.28
C MET A 130 -8.55 0.01 -6.46
N PHE A 131 -7.24 0.12 -6.14
CA PHE A 131 -6.54 -0.93 -5.38
C PHE A 131 -7.05 -1.08 -3.95
N VAL A 132 -7.66 -0.04 -3.39
CA VAL A 132 -8.33 -0.08 -2.08
C VAL A 132 -9.84 -0.32 -2.18
N ALA A 133 -10.39 -0.50 -3.40
CA ALA A 133 -11.81 -0.75 -3.60
C ALA A 133 -12.34 -1.99 -2.85
N PRO A 134 -11.64 -3.15 -2.87
CA PRO A 134 -12.12 -4.32 -2.13
C PRO A 134 -12.25 -4.05 -0.62
N PHE A 135 -11.34 -3.23 -0.07
CA PHE A 135 -11.40 -2.83 1.33
C PHE A 135 -12.60 -1.92 1.63
N PHE A 136 -12.82 -0.87 0.84
CA PHE A 136 -13.97 0.01 1.05
C PHE A 136 -15.29 -0.71 0.87
N LEU A 137 -15.40 -1.59 -0.13
CA LEU A 137 -16.60 -2.40 -0.35
C LEU A 137 -16.87 -3.33 0.85
N ALA A 138 -15.85 -4.02 1.36
CA ALA A 138 -15.97 -4.86 2.53
C ALA A 138 -16.47 -4.05 3.76
N LEU A 139 -15.97 -2.82 3.92
CA LEU A 139 -16.35 -1.94 5.02
C LEU A 139 -17.80 -1.42 4.90
N LEU A 140 -18.27 -1.12 3.69
CA LEU A 140 -19.66 -0.73 3.44
C LEU A 140 -20.63 -1.86 3.79
N ILE A 141 -20.26 -3.10 3.47
CA ILE A 141 -21.01 -4.31 3.80
C ILE A 141 -21.00 -4.57 5.31
N ASP A 142 -19.82 -4.61 5.94
CA ASP A 142 -19.66 -4.78 7.40
C ASP A 142 -20.53 -3.79 8.18
N ARG A 143 -20.47 -2.52 7.77
CA ARG A 143 -21.17 -1.43 8.47
C ARG A 143 -22.60 -1.20 8.00
N ARG A 144 -23.14 -2.08 7.14
CA ARG A 144 -24.52 -2.05 6.62
C ARG A 144 -24.91 -0.67 6.07
N VAL A 145 -23.99 -0.01 5.36
CA VAL A 145 -24.25 1.29 4.75
C VAL A 145 -25.29 1.08 3.63
N PRO A 146 -26.38 1.86 3.59
CA PRO A 146 -27.44 1.63 2.61
C PRO A 146 -26.93 1.83 1.18
N VAL A 147 -27.34 0.93 0.29
CA VAL A 147 -26.79 0.79 -1.08
C VAL A 147 -26.90 2.07 -1.90
N TYR A 148 -27.94 2.88 -1.73
CA TYR A 148 -28.07 4.16 -2.43
C TYR A 148 -26.92 5.13 -2.14
N ARG A 149 -26.29 5.04 -0.96
CA ARG A 149 -25.12 5.87 -0.62
C ARG A 149 -23.86 5.42 -1.35
N TRP A 150 -23.81 4.17 -1.82
CA TRP A 150 -22.64 3.65 -2.52
C TRP A 150 -22.42 4.40 -3.84
N ALA A 151 -23.49 4.95 -4.43
CA ALA A 151 -23.44 5.79 -5.62
C ALA A 151 -22.65 7.10 -5.42
N VAL A 152 -22.38 7.53 -4.18
CA VAL A 152 -21.61 8.74 -3.91
C VAL A 152 -20.20 8.64 -4.51
N ALA A 153 -19.51 7.51 -4.34
CA ALA A 153 -18.16 7.34 -4.87
C ALA A 153 -18.08 7.46 -6.42
N PRO A 154 -18.88 6.70 -7.21
CA PRO A 154 -18.86 6.84 -8.66
C PRO A 154 -19.36 8.20 -9.16
N LEU A 155 -20.34 8.82 -8.48
CA LEU A 155 -20.80 10.16 -8.85
C LEU A 155 -19.71 11.23 -8.64
N VAL A 156 -18.99 11.15 -7.52
CA VAL A 156 -17.87 12.07 -7.26
C VAL A 156 -16.72 11.79 -8.23
N ALA A 157 -16.40 10.53 -8.50
CA ALA A 157 -15.38 10.18 -9.50
C ALA A 157 -15.72 10.75 -10.88
N ALA A 158 -16.98 10.61 -11.32
CA ALA A 158 -17.45 11.19 -12.57
C ALA A 158 -17.37 12.72 -12.57
N ALA A 159 -17.73 13.38 -11.45
CA ALA A 159 -17.63 14.83 -11.33
C ALA A 159 -16.18 15.33 -11.35
N THR A 160 -15.27 14.66 -10.63
CA THR A 160 -13.84 14.97 -10.63
C THR A 160 -13.22 14.76 -12.01
N LEU A 161 -13.59 13.66 -12.68
CA LEU A 161 -13.15 13.38 -14.05
C LEU A 161 -13.67 14.43 -15.05
N ALA A 162 -14.96 14.80 -14.96
CA ALA A 162 -15.55 15.83 -15.79
C ALA A 162 -14.89 17.19 -15.59
N ALA A 163 -14.60 17.57 -14.34
CA ALA A 163 -13.86 18.81 -14.04
C ALA A 163 -12.46 18.80 -14.65
N ARG A 164 -11.77 17.65 -14.60
CA ARG A 164 -10.45 17.46 -15.19
C ARG A 164 -10.48 17.58 -16.72
N PHE A 165 -11.49 17.01 -17.37
CA PHE A 165 -11.70 17.19 -18.81
C PHE A 165 -12.04 18.62 -19.19
N ALA A 166 -12.87 19.30 -18.41
CA ALA A 166 -13.16 20.73 -18.61
C ALA A 166 -11.92 21.60 -18.47
N ALA A 167 -10.94 21.17 -17.64
CA ALA A 167 -9.64 21.81 -17.50
C ALA A 167 -8.64 21.46 -18.63
N GLY A 168 -9.05 20.72 -19.67
CA GLY A 168 -8.25 20.44 -20.85
C GLY A 168 -7.35 19.20 -20.76
N TRP A 169 -7.51 18.36 -19.74
CA TRP A 169 -6.74 17.11 -19.65
C TRP A 169 -7.19 16.07 -20.69
N PRO A 170 -6.24 15.37 -21.36
CA PRO A 170 -6.57 14.42 -22.42
C PRO A 170 -7.30 13.17 -21.89
N ILE A 171 -8.46 12.87 -22.49
CA ILE A 171 -9.33 11.72 -22.14
C ILE A 171 -8.61 10.38 -22.38
N GLY A 172 -7.78 10.31 -23.43
CA GLY A 172 -7.11 9.08 -23.85
C GLY A 172 -6.22 8.47 -22.77
N GLY A 173 -5.48 9.29 -22.00
CA GLY A 173 -4.59 8.79 -20.94
C GLY A 173 -5.33 8.10 -19.79
N TRP A 174 -6.56 8.53 -19.48
CA TRP A 174 -7.36 7.99 -18.38
C TRP A 174 -8.07 6.69 -18.77
N ALA A 175 -8.61 6.60 -19.99
CA ALA A 175 -9.25 5.39 -20.52
C ALA A 175 -8.25 4.27 -20.90
N CYS A 176 -7.04 4.64 -21.35
CA CYS A 176 -5.98 3.69 -21.70
C CYS A 176 -5.47 2.88 -20.50
N ALA A 177 -5.61 3.38 -19.28
CA ALA A 177 -5.23 2.68 -18.05
C ALA A 177 -6.05 1.40 -17.80
N PHE A 178 -7.27 1.30 -18.37
CA PHE A 178 -8.11 0.10 -18.27
C PHE A 178 -8.27 -0.67 -19.59
N PHE A 179 -8.31 0.01 -20.73
CA PHE A 179 -8.84 -0.58 -21.97
C PHE A 179 -7.87 -0.70 -23.15
N VAL A 180 -6.68 -0.08 -23.15
CA VAL A 180 -5.87 0.08 -24.39
C VAL A 180 -4.52 -0.64 -24.38
N LYS A 181 -4.45 -1.85 -23.84
CA LYS A 181 -3.37 -2.79 -24.21
C LYS A 181 -3.90 -4.10 -24.80
N ALA A 182 -5.10 -4.08 -25.36
CA ALA A 182 -5.65 -5.23 -26.08
C ALA A 182 -4.97 -5.49 -27.44
N ASP A 183 -4.32 -4.50 -28.06
CA ASP A 183 -3.90 -4.61 -29.48
C ASP A 183 -2.38 -4.57 -29.74
N GLY A 184 -1.52 -4.88 -28.76
CA GLY A 184 -0.09 -5.00 -29.10
C GLY A 184 0.93 -5.24 -27.99
N VAL A 185 0.55 -5.22 -26.72
CA VAL A 185 1.49 -5.49 -25.61
C VAL A 185 1.14 -6.83 -24.97
N GLN A 186 1.81 -7.88 -25.43
CA GLN A 186 1.72 -9.26 -24.91
C GLN A 186 2.28 -9.41 -23.47
N GLN A 187 2.81 -8.34 -22.87
CA GLN A 187 3.43 -8.39 -21.55
C GLN A 187 2.40 -8.21 -20.44
N LEU A 188 2.24 -9.24 -19.61
CA LEU A 188 1.33 -9.23 -18.45
C LEU A 188 1.75 -8.25 -17.34
N SER A 189 2.95 -7.69 -17.40
CA SER A 189 3.49 -6.74 -16.41
C SER A 189 4.54 -5.87 -17.07
N VAL A 190 4.50 -4.56 -16.82
CA VAL A 190 5.49 -3.60 -17.32
C VAL A 190 6.52 -3.36 -16.21
N ASN A 191 7.37 -4.36 -15.94
CA ASN A 191 8.38 -4.34 -14.86
C ASN A 191 7.84 -4.12 -13.43
N ALA A 192 6.53 -4.16 -13.20
CA ALA A 192 5.99 -4.08 -11.84
C ALA A 192 6.40 -5.33 -11.03
N PRO A 193 6.69 -5.18 -9.72
CA PRO A 193 7.05 -6.29 -8.85
C PRO A 193 5.80 -7.11 -8.45
N ASN A 194 5.11 -7.70 -9.42
CA ASN A 194 3.90 -8.52 -9.23
C ASN A 194 4.13 -9.98 -9.62
N ILE A 195 3.14 -10.85 -9.34
CA ILE A 195 3.27 -12.29 -9.63
C ILE A 195 3.45 -12.56 -11.13
N TRP A 196 2.90 -11.71 -11.99
CA TRP A 196 2.94 -11.88 -13.43
C TRP A 196 4.32 -11.64 -14.03
N THR A 197 5.17 -10.86 -13.38
CA THR A 197 6.57 -10.71 -13.77
C THR A 197 7.33 -12.03 -13.62
N ILE A 198 6.98 -12.85 -12.61
CA ILE A 198 7.56 -14.19 -12.45
C ILE A 198 7.04 -15.12 -13.54
N VAL A 199 5.72 -15.13 -13.74
CA VAL A 199 5.03 -15.99 -14.71
C VAL A 199 5.51 -15.76 -16.14
N GLN A 200 5.78 -14.50 -16.52
CA GLN A 200 6.27 -14.15 -17.87
C GLN A 200 7.64 -14.74 -18.23
N VAL A 201 8.45 -15.12 -17.24
CA VAL A 201 9.77 -15.70 -17.47
C VAL A 201 9.69 -17.24 -17.61
N LEU A 202 8.57 -17.85 -17.23
CA LEU A 202 8.38 -19.29 -17.38
C LEU A 202 8.12 -19.65 -18.86
N PRO A 203 8.61 -20.81 -19.34
CA PRO A 203 8.41 -21.27 -20.72
C PRO A 203 6.98 -21.78 -20.95
N LEU A 204 6.00 -20.88 -20.94
CA LEU A 204 4.56 -21.19 -21.01
C LEU A 204 3.96 -21.15 -22.43
N GLY A 205 4.80 -21.09 -23.47
CA GLY A 205 4.36 -21.35 -24.85
C GLY A 205 3.38 -20.32 -25.45
N GLY A 206 3.40 -19.06 -25.01
CA GLY A 206 2.60 -17.99 -25.63
C GLY A 206 1.10 -17.99 -25.29
N VAL A 207 0.69 -18.71 -24.25
CA VAL A 207 -0.70 -18.69 -23.78
C VAL A 207 -1.07 -17.29 -23.25
N PRO A 208 -2.17 -16.66 -23.72
CA PRO A 208 -2.61 -15.37 -23.22
C PRO A 208 -3.20 -15.53 -21.80
N LEU A 209 -2.39 -15.22 -20.79
CA LEU A 209 -2.75 -15.38 -19.37
C LEU A 209 -3.50 -14.16 -18.78
N SER A 210 -3.78 -13.12 -19.56
CA SER A 210 -4.47 -11.91 -19.11
C SER A 210 -5.87 -12.19 -18.56
N GLY A 211 -6.63 -13.09 -19.20
CA GLY A 211 -7.94 -13.52 -18.71
C GLY A 211 -7.86 -14.25 -17.38
N LEU A 212 -6.86 -15.12 -17.19
CA LEU A 212 -6.59 -15.78 -15.91
C LEU A 212 -6.21 -14.76 -14.83
N ALA A 213 -5.40 -13.76 -15.18
CA ALA A 213 -4.99 -12.71 -14.25
C ALA A 213 -6.17 -11.86 -13.77
N LEU A 214 -7.06 -11.48 -14.66
CA LEU A 214 -8.30 -10.78 -14.32
C LEU A 214 -9.21 -11.67 -13.46
N ALA A 215 -9.42 -12.92 -13.85
CA ALA A 215 -10.23 -13.86 -13.08
C ALA A 215 -9.67 -14.08 -11.67
N ALA A 216 -8.35 -14.23 -11.53
CA ALA A 216 -7.68 -14.34 -10.24
C ALA A 216 -7.84 -13.07 -9.39
N THR A 217 -7.68 -11.89 -10.00
CA THR A 217 -7.87 -10.60 -9.30
C THR A 217 -9.30 -10.47 -8.78
N ILE A 218 -10.30 -10.73 -9.64
CA ILE A 218 -11.72 -10.64 -9.27
C ILE A 218 -12.05 -11.67 -8.19
N GLY A 219 -11.63 -12.92 -8.38
CA GLY A 219 -11.90 -14.02 -7.45
C GLY A 219 -11.29 -13.79 -6.07
N VAL A 220 -10.00 -13.41 -6.00
CA VAL A 220 -9.31 -13.15 -4.72
C VAL A 220 -9.86 -11.88 -4.05
N SER A 221 -10.16 -10.81 -4.80
CA SER A 221 -10.81 -9.62 -4.24
C SER A 221 -12.21 -9.91 -3.70
N GLY A 222 -13.00 -10.74 -4.41
CA GLY A 222 -14.30 -11.19 -3.93
C GLY A 222 -14.21 -12.02 -2.65
N ALA A 223 -13.27 -12.97 -2.59
CA ALA A 223 -12.99 -13.75 -1.39
C ALA A 223 -12.52 -12.87 -0.21
N TYR A 224 -11.65 -11.89 -0.50
CA TYR A 224 -11.22 -10.89 0.46
C TYR A 224 -12.41 -10.09 1.01
N VAL A 225 -13.29 -9.57 0.15
CA VAL A 225 -14.49 -8.80 0.55
C VAL A 225 -15.39 -9.63 1.44
N ALA A 226 -15.70 -10.86 1.01
CA ALA A 226 -16.53 -11.78 1.78
C ALA A 226 -15.94 -12.06 3.18
N ARG A 227 -14.63 -12.31 3.26
CA ARG A 227 -13.98 -12.58 4.54
C ARG A 227 -13.90 -11.34 5.43
N ILE A 228 -13.46 -10.21 4.90
CA ILE A 228 -13.22 -9.00 5.67
C ILE A 228 -14.52 -8.35 6.14
N SER A 229 -15.60 -8.44 5.35
CA SER A 229 -16.92 -7.93 5.72
C SER A 229 -17.54 -8.60 6.95
N THR A 230 -17.00 -9.74 7.38
CA THR A 230 -17.43 -10.45 8.61
C THR A 230 -16.57 -10.13 9.83
N LEU A 231 -15.46 -9.42 9.64
CA LEU A 231 -14.53 -9.07 10.71
C LEU A 231 -14.82 -7.65 11.20
N ARG A 232 -14.93 -7.49 12.53
CA ARG A 232 -15.05 -6.17 13.14
C ARG A 232 -13.70 -5.45 13.11
N LEU A 233 -13.50 -4.62 12.09
CA LEU A 233 -12.26 -3.86 11.92
C LEU A 233 -12.28 -2.54 12.70
N SER A 234 -11.17 -2.25 13.39
CA SER A 234 -10.98 -1.00 14.13
C SER A 234 -9.50 -0.63 14.27
N GLY A 235 -9.19 0.66 14.23
CA GLY A 235 -7.83 1.16 14.43
C GLY A 235 -6.82 0.51 13.49
N HIS A 236 -5.79 -0.13 14.05
CA HIS A 236 -4.72 -0.78 13.30
C HIS A 236 -5.18 -1.93 12.40
N SER A 237 -6.19 -2.71 12.79
CA SER A 237 -6.69 -3.82 11.94
C SER A 237 -7.38 -3.32 10.68
N LEU A 238 -7.97 -2.13 10.74
CA LEU A 238 -8.59 -1.47 9.60
C LEU A 238 -7.53 -1.00 8.59
N VAL A 239 -6.42 -0.42 9.06
CA VAL A 239 -5.28 -0.05 8.20
C VAL A 239 -4.61 -1.29 7.61
N ALA A 240 -4.42 -2.35 8.40
CA ALA A 240 -3.85 -3.61 7.92
C ALA A 240 -4.74 -4.28 6.85
N ALA A 241 -6.07 -4.19 6.99
CA ALA A 241 -6.99 -4.66 5.97
C ALA A 241 -6.86 -3.83 4.68
N ALA A 242 -6.83 -2.50 4.76
CA ALA A 242 -6.63 -1.63 3.61
C ALA A 242 -5.31 -1.91 2.88
N LEU A 243 -4.21 -2.09 3.63
CA LEU A 243 -2.92 -2.51 3.10
C LEU A 243 -3.01 -3.86 2.37
N LEU A 244 -3.68 -4.84 2.97
CA LEU A 244 -3.85 -6.16 2.36
C LEU A 244 -4.64 -6.10 1.05
N ALA A 245 -5.70 -5.30 0.97
CA ALA A 245 -6.42 -5.08 -0.29
C ALA A 245 -5.51 -4.47 -1.35
N SER A 246 -4.76 -3.43 -0.98
CA SER A 246 -3.82 -2.77 -1.89
C SER A 246 -2.74 -3.74 -2.41
N LEU A 247 -2.20 -4.60 -1.55
CA LEU A 247 -1.20 -5.60 -1.93
C LEU A 247 -1.78 -6.71 -2.82
N ILE A 248 -3.01 -7.17 -2.53
CA ILE A 248 -3.70 -8.16 -3.38
C ILE A 248 -3.93 -7.58 -4.77
N MET A 249 -4.45 -6.36 -4.85
CA MET A 249 -4.70 -5.69 -6.13
C MET A 249 -3.41 -5.42 -6.90
N ALA A 250 -2.39 -4.84 -6.25
CA ALA A 250 -1.10 -4.58 -6.90
C ALA A 250 -0.37 -5.88 -7.30
N GLY A 251 -0.55 -6.97 -6.53
CA GLY A 251 0.10 -8.25 -6.80
C GLY A 251 -0.56 -9.08 -7.91
N LEU A 252 -1.88 -8.93 -8.11
CA LEU A 252 -2.67 -9.75 -9.05
C LEU A 252 -3.15 -8.99 -10.28
N LEU A 253 -3.19 -7.66 -10.29
CA LEU A 253 -3.67 -6.93 -11.45
C LEU A 253 -2.64 -7.00 -12.59
N PRO A 254 -3.05 -7.38 -13.82
CA PRO A 254 -2.14 -7.39 -14.97
C PRO A 254 -1.85 -5.97 -15.48
N HIS A 255 -0.78 -5.84 -16.27
CA HIS A 255 -0.33 -4.61 -16.93
C HIS A 255 0.06 -3.46 -15.98
N LEU A 256 0.39 -3.78 -14.72
CA LEU A 256 0.74 -2.80 -13.72
C LEU A 256 2.12 -2.15 -13.98
N HIS A 257 2.26 -0.88 -13.57
CA HIS A 257 3.51 -0.13 -13.48
C HIS A 257 4.05 -0.15 -12.03
N PRO A 258 5.36 0.02 -11.77
CA PRO A 258 5.91 0.10 -10.41
C PRO A 258 5.18 1.06 -9.45
N SER A 259 4.60 2.15 -9.97
CA SER A 259 3.85 3.14 -9.17
C SER A 259 2.66 2.55 -8.43
N GLY A 260 2.12 1.43 -8.91
CA GLY A 260 0.94 0.81 -8.32
C GLY A 260 1.15 0.24 -6.91
N VAL A 261 2.41 0.11 -6.48
CA VAL A 261 2.78 -0.35 -5.13
C VAL A 261 2.89 0.82 -4.14
N PHE A 262 2.98 2.06 -4.60
CA PHE A 262 3.24 3.23 -3.73
C PHE A 262 2.15 3.47 -2.69
N LEU A 263 0.89 3.15 -2.99
CA LEU A 263 -0.17 3.21 -1.97
C LEU A 263 0.07 2.19 -0.85
N ALA A 264 0.49 0.97 -1.19
CA ALA A 264 0.82 -0.05 -0.21
C ALA A 264 2.04 0.34 0.63
N ASP A 265 3.06 0.95 0.02
CA ASP A 265 4.22 1.52 0.73
C ASP A 265 3.80 2.56 1.78
N MET A 266 2.88 3.46 1.42
CA MET A 266 2.39 4.47 2.36
C MET A 266 1.61 3.82 3.52
N LEU A 267 0.70 2.89 3.22
CA LEU A 267 -0.11 2.22 4.22
C LEU A 267 0.73 1.36 5.17
N VAL A 268 1.75 0.65 4.68
CA VAL A 268 2.63 -0.17 5.52
C VAL A 268 3.53 0.68 6.41
N LEU A 269 3.99 1.83 5.91
CA LEU A 269 4.80 2.76 6.70
C LEU A 269 3.97 3.40 7.82
N ILE A 270 2.72 3.79 7.54
CA ILE A 270 1.76 4.24 8.56
C ILE A 270 1.55 3.15 9.61
N LEU A 271 1.32 1.90 9.19
CA LEU A 271 1.09 0.78 10.10
C LEU A 271 2.31 0.52 11.01
N ALA A 272 3.52 0.50 10.44
CA ALA A 272 4.76 0.26 11.18
C ALA A 272 5.09 1.40 12.15
N LEU A 273 4.92 2.65 11.72
CA LEU A 273 5.12 3.83 12.57
C LEU A 273 4.08 3.89 13.69
N SER A 274 2.84 3.47 13.44
CA SER A 274 1.77 3.50 14.43
C SER A 274 1.93 2.39 15.49
N LYS A 275 2.03 1.13 15.05
CA LYS A 275 1.98 -0.07 15.92
C LYS A 275 3.32 -0.39 16.61
N ARG A 276 4.45 0.01 16.02
CA ARG A 276 5.82 -0.16 16.55
C ARG A 276 6.21 -1.61 16.90
N ASP A 277 5.59 -2.60 16.27
CA ASP A 277 5.92 -4.01 16.45
C ASP A 277 6.95 -4.49 15.41
N PRO A 278 7.84 -5.43 15.78
CA PRO A 278 8.85 -5.94 14.87
C PRO A 278 8.24 -6.65 13.66
N ALA A 279 7.04 -7.21 13.79
CA ALA A 279 6.33 -7.85 12.69
C ALA A 279 5.92 -6.83 11.60
N SER A 280 5.28 -5.70 11.97
CA SER A 280 4.93 -4.68 10.98
C SER A 280 6.14 -4.04 10.34
N TRP A 281 7.25 -3.86 11.08
CA TRP A 281 8.50 -3.38 10.50
C TRP A 281 9.12 -4.36 9.50
N ARG A 282 9.04 -5.67 9.74
CA ARG A 282 9.48 -6.67 8.75
C ARG A 282 8.65 -6.63 7.48
N ILE A 283 7.32 -6.49 7.62
CA ILE A 283 6.41 -6.34 6.46
C ILE A 283 6.74 -5.03 5.73
N ALA A 284 6.94 -3.93 6.45
CA ALA A 284 7.35 -2.66 5.85
C ALA A 284 8.65 -2.79 5.07
N LEU A 285 9.68 -3.42 5.63
CA LEU A 285 10.95 -3.62 4.93
C LEU A 285 10.78 -4.43 3.63
N LEU A 286 9.98 -5.51 3.66
CA LEU A 286 9.71 -6.31 2.46
C LEU A 286 8.95 -5.51 1.39
N VAL A 287 7.95 -4.73 1.79
CA VAL A 287 7.14 -3.92 0.88
C VAL A 287 7.99 -2.80 0.25
N GLN A 288 8.71 -2.04 1.06
CA GLN A 288 9.59 -0.96 0.59
C GLN A 288 10.72 -1.52 -0.30
N ALA A 289 11.32 -2.66 0.06
CA ALA A 289 12.35 -3.30 -0.77
C ALA A 289 11.77 -3.80 -2.09
N GLY A 290 10.58 -4.41 -2.07
CA GLY A 290 9.90 -4.87 -3.27
C GLY A 290 9.57 -3.72 -4.24
N SER A 291 9.04 -2.63 -3.70
CA SER A 291 8.77 -1.39 -4.44
C SER A 291 10.04 -0.77 -5.04
N ALA A 292 11.09 -0.61 -4.22
CA ALA A 292 12.37 -0.06 -4.67
C ALA A 292 13.03 -0.91 -5.77
N LEU A 293 12.99 -2.24 -5.65
CA LEU A 293 13.48 -3.15 -6.68
C LEU A 293 12.67 -3.05 -7.98
N GLY A 294 11.35 -2.83 -7.90
CA GLY A 294 10.50 -2.57 -9.05
C GLY A 294 10.88 -1.28 -9.78
N VAL A 295 11.06 -0.18 -9.04
CA VAL A 295 11.51 1.10 -9.61
C VAL A 295 12.91 0.97 -10.22
N LEU A 296 13.84 0.29 -9.55
CA LEU A 296 15.17 0.05 -10.09
C LEU A 296 15.15 -0.82 -11.34
N ALA A 297 14.29 -1.84 -11.41
CA ALA A 297 14.12 -2.68 -12.59
C ALA A 297 13.67 -1.84 -13.80
N ASP A 298 12.74 -0.91 -13.57
CA ASP A 298 12.23 -0.01 -14.60
C ASP A 298 13.30 0.98 -15.09
N LEU A 299 14.05 1.59 -14.18
CA LEU A 299 15.13 2.53 -14.52
C LEU A 299 16.35 1.87 -15.17
N SER A 300 16.71 0.65 -14.74
CA SER A 300 17.91 -0.05 -15.25
C SER A 300 17.63 -0.98 -16.43
N GLY A 301 16.35 -1.29 -16.71
CA GLY A 301 15.94 -2.31 -17.66
C GLY A 301 16.24 -3.75 -17.21
N LEU A 302 16.74 -3.96 -15.98
CA LEU A 302 17.07 -5.28 -15.45
C LEU A 302 15.83 -5.97 -14.85
N GLY A 303 15.09 -6.69 -15.70
CA GLY A 303 13.87 -7.41 -15.29
C GLY A 303 14.05 -8.38 -14.11
N GLY A 304 15.25 -8.91 -13.88
CA GLY A 304 15.57 -9.76 -12.73
C GLY A 304 15.34 -9.08 -11.36
N LEU A 305 15.51 -7.76 -11.28
CA LEU A 305 15.22 -7.00 -10.06
C LEU A 305 13.71 -7.00 -9.75
N ALA A 306 12.86 -6.89 -10.76
CA ALA A 306 11.41 -6.94 -10.59
C ALA A 306 10.93 -8.31 -10.10
N ILE A 307 11.59 -9.40 -10.50
CA ILE A 307 11.32 -10.76 -10.00
C ILE A 307 11.62 -10.87 -8.50
N LEU A 308 12.79 -10.37 -8.08
CA LEU A 308 13.15 -10.33 -6.66
C LEU A 308 12.18 -9.47 -5.86
N GLY A 309 11.79 -8.32 -6.42
CA GLY A 309 10.79 -7.44 -5.81
C GLY A 309 9.43 -8.12 -5.66
N ALA A 310 8.97 -8.85 -6.69
CA ALA A 310 7.74 -9.63 -6.65
C ALA A 310 7.76 -10.70 -5.54
N GLY A 311 8.88 -11.40 -5.39
CA GLY A 311 9.06 -12.38 -4.29
C GLY A 311 8.92 -11.73 -2.91
N ALA A 312 9.48 -10.53 -2.72
CA ALA A 312 9.35 -9.77 -1.48
C ALA A 312 7.89 -9.34 -1.22
N LEU A 313 7.18 -8.83 -2.23
CA LEU A 313 5.79 -8.41 -2.10
C LEU A 313 4.83 -9.57 -1.86
N VAL A 314 5.01 -10.71 -2.54
CA VAL A 314 4.23 -11.92 -2.29
C VAL A 314 4.43 -12.39 -0.85
N THR A 315 5.67 -12.41 -0.37
CA THR A 315 5.99 -12.80 1.01
C THR A 315 5.32 -11.87 2.02
N ALA A 316 5.42 -10.54 1.80
CA ALA A 316 4.77 -9.54 2.64
C ALA A 316 3.25 -9.72 2.67
N THR A 317 2.63 -9.96 1.50
CA THR A 317 1.19 -10.18 1.35
C THR A 317 0.74 -11.39 2.14
N LEU A 318 1.45 -12.52 2.02
CA LEU A 318 1.14 -13.76 2.74
C LEU A 318 1.29 -13.59 4.26
N TRP A 319 2.34 -12.90 4.72
CA TRP A 319 2.55 -12.64 6.15
C TRP A 319 1.47 -11.72 6.73
N LEU A 320 1.13 -10.66 6.00
CA LEU A 320 0.04 -9.76 6.39
C LEU A 320 -1.30 -10.49 6.39
N ALA A 321 -1.61 -11.27 5.35
CA ALA A 321 -2.83 -12.07 5.26
C ALA A 321 -2.96 -13.02 6.46
N ARG A 322 -1.89 -13.72 6.84
CA ARG A 322 -1.89 -14.57 8.04
C ARG A 322 -2.16 -13.79 9.32
N SER A 323 -1.73 -12.54 9.42
CA SER A 323 -1.99 -11.71 10.60
C SER A 323 -3.41 -11.15 10.65
N VAL A 324 -3.97 -10.77 9.50
CA VAL A 324 -5.29 -10.14 9.37
C VAL A 324 -6.41 -11.18 9.38
N LEU A 325 -6.19 -12.33 8.75
CA LEU A 325 -7.22 -13.36 8.54
C LEU A 325 -7.28 -14.43 9.63
N LYS A 326 -6.31 -14.44 10.56
CA LYS A 326 -6.29 -15.34 11.71
C LYS A 326 -7.62 -15.26 12.46
N PRO A 327 -8.35 -16.37 12.64
CA PRO A 327 -9.52 -16.40 13.51
C PRO A 327 -9.13 -15.89 14.89
N ALA A 328 -10.02 -15.15 15.55
CA ALA A 328 -9.86 -14.83 16.97
C ALA A 328 -9.81 -16.16 17.73
N ALA A 329 -8.61 -16.63 18.03
CA ALA A 329 -8.39 -17.81 18.84
C ALA A 329 -8.68 -17.41 20.29
N ASN A 330 -9.96 -17.40 20.68
CA ASN A 330 -10.52 -17.60 22.03
C ASN A 330 -11.83 -16.83 22.25
N ASP A 331 -12.90 -17.19 21.54
CA ASP A 331 -14.28 -16.86 21.91
C ASP A 331 -14.95 -18.11 22.51
N ASN A 332 -14.35 -18.71 23.54
CA ASN A 332 -14.98 -19.78 24.31
C ASN A 332 -15.61 -19.19 25.58
N PRO A 333 -16.90 -18.82 25.61
CA PRO A 333 -17.56 -18.26 26.79
C PRO A 333 -17.70 -19.25 27.96
N LEU A 334 -17.27 -20.50 27.78
CA LEU A 334 -17.42 -21.58 28.76
C LEU A 334 -16.35 -21.62 29.87
N MET A 335 -15.24 -20.87 29.76
CA MET A 335 -14.20 -20.84 30.81
C MET A 335 -14.38 -19.75 31.87
N ALA A 336 -15.37 -18.85 31.74
CA ALA A 336 -15.57 -17.74 32.67
C ALA A 336 -16.51 -18.03 33.85
N ARG A 337 -16.98 -19.27 34.03
CA ARG A 337 -17.74 -19.68 35.22
C ARG A 337 -16.92 -20.64 36.07
N GLN A 338 -16.14 -20.09 36.99
CA GLN A 338 -15.80 -20.84 38.20
C GLN A 338 -17.07 -20.88 39.08
N PRO A 339 -17.59 -22.06 39.46
CA PRO A 339 -18.68 -22.12 40.42
C PRO A 339 -18.15 -21.61 41.77
N ALA A 340 -18.91 -20.70 42.39
CA ALA A 340 -18.71 -20.31 43.77
C ALA A 340 -18.69 -21.58 44.62
N ARG A 341 -17.57 -21.84 45.29
CA ARG A 341 -17.51 -22.84 46.36
C ARG A 341 -18.25 -22.26 47.56
N THR A 342 -19.44 -22.77 47.81
CA THR A 342 -20.12 -22.74 49.11
C THR A 342 -19.39 -23.60 50.12
#